data_AF-A0A2N7MXZ2-F1
#
_entry.id   AF-A0A2N7MXZ2-F1
#
_cell.length_a   1.000
_cell.length_b   1.000
_cell.length_c   1.000
_cell.angle_alpha   90.00
_cell.angle_beta   90.00
_cell.angle_gamma   90.00
#
_symmetry.space_group_name_H-M   'P 1'
#
loop_
_entity.id
_entity.type
_entity.pdbx_description
1 polymer ?
#
loop_
_entity_poly.entity_id
_entity_poly.type
_entity_poly.pdbx_seq_one_letter_code
_entity_poly.pdbx_strand_id
1 'polypeptide(L)'
;MKQNTKGFTLIELVVVIVILGILAVVAAPKFLNLQHDAREAVIKGLGGSVHNASEMAFGKTAVEGMEHEESYSVEGYGSVQYGYPAVQRGGMENFLDIESGYHDLTKEWVWGAHNHGSVSNPDTWIVTRSEYIDAAPDDESAYNKAIEDTQCYVKYTAAMEPGDEYNVEVFTDGC
;
A
#
# COMPACT_ATOMS: atom_id res chain seq x y z
N MET A 1 12.45 -19.75 61.14
CA MET A 1 11.28 -20.18 60.34
C MET A 1 11.81 -20.86 59.08
N LYS A 2 11.57 -22.17 58.92
CA LYS A 2 12.10 -22.97 57.80
C LYS A 2 11.16 -22.80 56.61
N GLN A 3 11.59 -22.07 55.58
CA GLN A 3 10.83 -21.90 54.34
C GLN A 3 10.80 -23.24 53.60
N ASN A 4 9.61 -23.80 53.41
CA ASN A 4 9.41 -25.05 52.71
C ASN A 4 9.38 -24.73 51.21
N THR A 5 10.53 -24.82 50.53
CA THR A 5 10.62 -24.71 49.07
C THR A 5 9.91 -25.91 48.45
N LYS A 6 8.64 -25.72 48.07
CA LYS A 6 7.91 -26.67 47.22
C LYS A 6 8.55 -26.62 45.83
N GLY A 7 9.29 -27.66 45.46
CA GLY A 7 9.78 -27.84 44.09
C GLY A 7 8.62 -28.20 43.17
N PHE A 8 8.67 -27.72 41.92
CA PHE A 8 7.77 -28.16 40.86
C PHE A 8 7.97 -29.66 40.60
N THR A 9 6.87 -30.39 40.38
CA THR A 9 6.92 -31.79 39.99
C THR A 9 7.20 -31.93 38.49
N LEU A 10 7.85 -33.01 38.09
CA LEU A 10 8.08 -33.29 36.66
C LEU A 10 6.76 -33.41 35.88
N ILE A 11 5.71 -33.95 36.51
CA ILE A 11 4.41 -34.09 35.87
C ILE A 11 3.72 -32.74 35.63
N GLU A 12 3.85 -31.77 36.55
CA GLU A 12 3.31 -30.42 36.34
C GLU A 12 3.95 -29.76 35.11
N LEU A 13 5.27 -29.89 34.94
CA LEU A 13 5.95 -29.34 33.77
C LEU A 13 5.53 -30.02 32.48
N VAL A 14 5.38 -31.36 32.48
CA VAL A 14 4.93 -32.13 31.31
C VAL A 14 3.49 -31.77 30.92
N VAL A 15 2.58 -31.62 31.88
CA VAL A 15 1.19 -31.25 31.58
C VAL A 15 1.11 -29.85 30.96
N VAL A 16 1.91 -28.90 31.44
CA VAL A 16 1.95 -27.54 30.89
C VAL A 16 2.40 -27.54 29.43
N ILE A 17 3.49 -28.24 29.09
CA ILE A 17 3.96 -28.28 27.69
C ILE A 17 2.95 -28.98 26.77
N VAL A 18 2.23 -30.00 27.25
CA VAL A 18 1.19 -30.69 26.47
C VAL A 18 0.01 -29.74 26.20
N ILE A 19 -0.46 -29.01 27.22
CA ILE A 19 -1.54 -28.04 27.05
C ILE A 19 -1.13 -26.93 26.08
N LEU A 20 0.08 -26.36 26.24
CA LEU A 20 0.61 -25.35 25.32
C LEU A 20 0.75 -25.90 23.89
N GLY A 21 1.15 -27.16 23.74
CA GLY A 21 1.23 -27.83 22.43
C GLY A 21 -0.13 -27.91 21.73
N ILE A 22 -1.20 -28.29 22.44
CA ILE A 22 -2.55 -28.35 21.87
C ILE A 22 -3.05 -26.95 21.48
N LEU A 23 -2.84 -25.95 22.35
CA LEU A 23 -3.25 -24.57 22.08
C LEU A 23 -2.53 -24.00 20.85
N ALA A 24 -1.23 -24.29 20.69
CA ALA A 24 -0.45 -23.83 19.53
C ALA A 24 -1.00 -24.39 18.21
N VAL A 25 -1.34 -25.68 18.15
CA VAL A 25 -1.85 -26.33 16.92
C VAL A 25 -3.20 -25.76 16.50
N VAL A 26 -4.08 -25.43 17.45
CA VAL A 26 -5.40 -24.85 17.13
C VAL A 26 -5.30 -23.37 16.78
N ALA A 27 -4.39 -22.62 17.40
CA ALA A 27 -4.23 -21.19 17.18
C ALA A 27 -3.48 -20.84 15.88
N ALA A 28 -2.49 -21.63 15.48
CA ALA A 28 -1.61 -21.29 14.35
C ALA A 28 -2.36 -21.09 13.01
N PRO A 29 -3.28 -21.96 12.56
CA PRO A 29 -3.99 -21.75 11.30
C PRO A 29 -4.85 -20.47 11.32
N LYS A 30 -5.48 -20.16 12.45
CA LYS A 30 -6.28 -18.93 12.60
C LYS A 30 -5.41 -17.68 12.55
N PHE A 31 -4.25 -17.72 13.20
CA PHE A 31 -3.31 -16.60 13.23
C PHE A 31 -2.74 -16.28 11.84
N LEU A 32 -2.51 -17.29 11.00
CA LEU A 32 -2.09 -17.08 9.60
C LEU A 32 -3.18 -16.40 8.76
N ASN A 33 -4.42 -16.86 8.85
CA ASN A 33 -5.54 -16.25 8.12
C ASN A 33 -5.79 -14.80 8.56
N LEU A 34 -5.67 -14.49 9.85
CA LEU A 34 -5.84 -13.12 10.35
C LEU A 34 -4.77 -12.15 9.80
N GLN A 35 -3.55 -12.64 9.56
CA GLN A 35 -2.51 -11.81 8.94
C GLN A 35 -2.84 -11.51 7.48
N HIS A 36 -3.25 -12.51 6.71
CA HIS A 36 -3.73 -12.34 5.33
C HIS A 36 -4.88 -11.32 5.28
N ASP A 37 -5.93 -11.53 6.07
CA ASP A 37 -7.11 -10.65 6.11
C ASP A 37 -6.72 -9.21 6.51
N ALA A 38 -5.74 -9.05 7.42
CA ALA A 38 -5.25 -7.75 7.83
C ALA A 38 -4.50 -7.04 6.69
N ARG A 39 -3.63 -7.74 5.95
CA ARG A 39 -2.93 -7.20 4.77
C ARG A 39 -3.93 -6.77 3.70
N GLU A 40 -4.91 -7.64 3.43
CA GLU A 40 -6.00 -7.35 2.50
C GLU A 40 -6.76 -6.07 2.88
N ALA A 41 -7.11 -5.92 4.16
CA ALA A 41 -7.81 -4.76 4.67
C ALA A 41 -6.96 -3.48 4.56
N VAL A 42 -5.65 -3.56 4.79
CA VAL A 42 -4.71 -2.43 4.67
C VAL A 42 -4.63 -1.95 3.22
N ILE A 43 -4.50 -2.86 2.24
CA ILE A 43 -4.44 -2.50 0.82
C ILE A 43 -5.78 -1.97 0.30
N LYS A 44 -6.91 -2.57 0.70
CA LYS A 44 -8.25 -2.05 0.40
C LYS A 44 -8.47 -0.65 0.99
N GLY A 45 -8.00 -0.43 2.22
CA GLY A 45 -8.03 0.87 2.88
C GLY A 45 -7.21 1.92 2.13
N LEU A 46 -6.01 1.56 1.67
CA LEU A 46 -5.19 2.45 0.84
C LEU A 46 -5.88 2.80 -0.48
N GLY A 47 -6.51 1.83 -1.15
CA GLY A 47 -7.29 2.10 -2.37
C GLY A 47 -8.37 3.17 -2.17
N GLY A 48 -9.07 3.12 -1.03
CA GLY A 48 -10.03 4.16 -0.64
C GLY A 48 -9.36 5.52 -0.41
N SER A 49 -8.18 5.56 0.23
CA SER A 49 -7.41 6.80 0.40
C SER A 49 -6.94 7.39 -0.92
N VAL A 50 -6.48 6.58 -1.87
CA VAL A 50 -6.08 7.00 -3.23
C VAL A 50 -7.27 7.58 -3.99
N HIS A 51 -8.44 6.94 -3.90
CA HIS A 51 -9.67 7.47 -4.48
C HIS A 51 -10.03 8.84 -3.88
N ASN A 52 -10.02 8.97 -2.55
CA ASN A 52 -10.32 10.24 -1.88
C ASN A 52 -9.30 11.34 -2.20
N ALA A 53 -8.01 11.00 -2.30
CA ALA A 53 -6.96 11.93 -2.71
C ALA A 53 -7.18 12.45 -4.13
N SER A 54 -7.65 11.58 -5.03
CA SER A 54 -7.98 11.92 -6.42
C SER A 54 -9.15 12.89 -6.50
N GLU A 55 -10.25 12.61 -5.79
CA GLU A 55 -11.41 13.51 -5.69
C GLU A 55 -11.04 14.86 -5.05
N MET A 56 -10.17 14.86 -4.03
CA MET A 56 -9.70 16.08 -3.39
C MET A 56 -8.88 16.95 -4.36
N ALA A 57 -8.00 16.34 -5.16
CA ALA A 57 -7.22 17.05 -6.17
C ALA A 57 -8.14 17.66 -7.23
N PHE A 58 -9.11 16.90 -7.71
CA PHE A 58 -10.09 17.39 -8.68
C PHE A 58 -10.91 18.55 -8.13
N GLY A 59 -11.40 18.45 -6.89
CA GLY A 59 -12.13 19.55 -6.24
C GLY A 59 -11.31 20.83 -6.11
N LYS A 60 -9.99 20.72 -5.88
CA LYS A 60 -9.09 21.89 -5.80
C LYS A 60 -8.87 22.53 -7.15
N THR A 61 -8.60 21.73 -8.18
CA THR A 61 -8.36 22.22 -9.54
C THR A 61 -9.62 22.82 -10.16
N ALA A 62 -10.78 22.22 -9.89
CA ALA A 62 -12.09 22.71 -10.36
C ALA A 62 -12.47 24.09 -9.77
N VAL A 63 -12.07 24.37 -8.54
CA VAL A 63 -12.28 25.70 -7.92
C VAL A 63 -11.45 26.77 -8.64
N GLU A 64 -10.28 26.39 -9.16
CA GLU A 64 -9.36 27.28 -9.86
C GLU A 64 -9.60 27.31 -11.38
N GLY A 65 -10.47 26.43 -11.90
CA GLY A 65 -10.76 26.29 -13.33
C GLY A 65 -9.65 25.62 -14.14
N MET A 66 -8.80 24.84 -13.47
CA MET A 66 -7.59 24.20 -14.03
C MET A 66 -7.76 22.68 -14.22
N GLU A 67 -8.96 22.14 -14.00
CA GLU A 67 -9.26 20.70 -14.03
C GLU A 67 -9.16 20.07 -15.43
N HIS A 68 -9.12 20.87 -16.49
CA HIS A 68 -8.95 20.40 -17.87
C HIS A 68 -7.52 20.58 -18.40
N GLU A 69 -6.62 21.15 -17.61
CA GLU A 69 -5.24 21.36 -18.02
C GLU A 69 -4.43 20.06 -17.89
N GLU A 70 -3.61 19.78 -18.91
CA GLU A 70 -2.74 18.60 -18.95
C GLU A 70 -1.78 18.56 -17.77
N SER A 71 -1.28 19.72 -17.34
CA SER A 71 -0.39 19.82 -16.19
C SER A 71 -0.65 21.11 -15.44
N TYR A 72 -0.93 20.98 -14.15
CA TYR A 72 -1.06 22.10 -13.22
C TYR A 72 -0.45 21.74 -11.86
N SER A 73 -0.12 22.73 -11.04
CA SER A 73 0.38 22.51 -9.68
C SER A 73 -0.53 23.22 -8.69
N VAL A 74 -1.19 22.45 -7.84
CA VAL A 74 -2.05 22.97 -6.78
C VAL A 74 -1.17 23.45 -5.62
N GLU A 75 -1.31 24.72 -5.24
CA GLU A 75 -0.48 25.32 -4.19
C GLU A 75 -0.65 24.58 -2.84
N GLY A 76 0.48 24.20 -2.23
CA GLY A 76 0.50 23.47 -0.96
C GLY A 76 0.16 21.98 -1.06
N TYR A 77 -0.08 21.46 -2.27
CA TYR A 77 -0.31 20.03 -2.52
C TYR A 77 0.72 19.52 -3.52
N GLY A 78 0.38 19.42 -4.80
CA GLY A 78 1.24 18.77 -5.77
C GLY A 78 0.80 18.95 -7.22
N SER A 79 1.53 18.30 -8.12
CA SER A 79 1.21 18.28 -9.53
C SER A 79 -0.02 17.43 -9.82
N VAL A 80 -0.85 17.93 -10.70
CA VAL A 80 -2.06 17.29 -11.21
C VAL A 80 -1.97 17.19 -12.74
N GLN A 81 -2.71 16.23 -13.28
CA GLN A 81 -2.91 15.97 -14.69
C GLN A 81 -4.41 15.82 -14.94
N TYR A 82 -4.98 16.69 -15.78
CA TYR A 82 -6.42 16.76 -16.06
C TYR A 82 -7.26 16.72 -14.78
N GLY A 83 -6.86 17.55 -13.80
CA GLY A 83 -7.57 17.72 -12.53
C GLY A 83 -7.23 16.71 -11.44
N TYR A 84 -6.71 15.53 -11.79
CA TYR A 84 -6.38 14.46 -10.84
C TYR A 84 -4.87 14.42 -10.52
N PRO A 85 -4.41 13.75 -9.45
CA PRO A 85 -2.99 13.72 -9.13
C PRO A 85 -2.17 13.12 -10.26
N ALA A 86 -1.05 13.77 -10.60
CA ALA A 86 -0.11 13.22 -11.56
C ALA A 86 0.62 12.01 -10.97
N VAL A 87 1.11 11.12 -11.84
CA VAL A 87 1.83 9.89 -11.41
C VAL A 87 3.33 10.11 -11.15
N GLN A 88 3.82 11.31 -11.44
CA GLN A 88 5.21 11.70 -11.22
C GLN A 88 5.49 12.09 -9.77
N ARG A 89 6.77 12.27 -9.44
CA ARG A 89 7.17 12.79 -8.14
C ARG A 89 6.61 14.18 -7.89
N GLY A 90 6.04 14.39 -6.71
CA GLY A 90 5.28 15.57 -6.32
C GLY A 90 3.81 15.51 -6.74
N GLY A 91 3.32 14.37 -7.22
CA GLY A 91 1.95 14.14 -7.64
C GLY A 91 1.14 13.45 -6.53
N MET A 92 0.65 12.25 -6.81
CA MET A 92 -0.20 11.44 -5.91
C MET A 92 0.29 11.40 -4.46
N GLU A 93 1.60 11.25 -4.23
CA GLU A 93 2.15 11.15 -2.87
C GLU A 93 1.95 12.42 -2.03
N ASN A 94 1.79 13.59 -2.65
CA ASN A 94 1.54 14.84 -1.93
C ASN A 94 0.05 15.03 -1.58
N PHE A 95 -0.84 14.25 -2.20
CA PHE A 95 -2.27 14.24 -1.87
C PHE A 95 -2.62 13.15 -0.85
N LEU A 96 -1.67 12.26 -0.54
CA LEU A 96 -1.80 11.19 0.44
C LEU A 96 -1.01 11.52 1.71
N ASP A 97 -1.62 11.27 2.87
CA ASP A 97 -0.95 11.36 4.18
C ASP A 97 -0.40 9.98 4.57
N ILE A 98 0.62 9.52 3.84
CA ILE A 98 1.32 8.25 4.10
C ILE A 98 2.84 8.45 3.98
N GLU A 99 3.63 7.69 4.77
CA GLU A 99 5.08 7.68 4.60
C GLU A 99 5.45 6.82 3.38
N SER A 100 5.54 7.45 2.21
CA SER A 100 5.85 6.76 0.95
C SER A 100 7.15 7.24 0.30
N GLY A 101 7.74 6.39 -0.54
CA GLY A 101 8.94 6.72 -1.30
C GLY A 101 8.97 6.09 -2.69
N TYR A 102 9.43 6.87 -3.66
CA TYR A 102 9.66 6.40 -5.03
C TYR A 102 10.86 5.45 -5.02
N HIS A 103 10.63 4.17 -5.32
CA HIS A 103 11.66 3.14 -5.33
C HIS A 103 12.50 3.07 -4.04
N ASP A 104 11.88 3.37 -2.90
CA ASP A 104 12.57 3.45 -1.59
C ASP A 104 11.89 2.53 -0.58
N LEU A 105 12.48 1.34 -0.38
CA LEU A 105 12.01 0.35 0.60
C LEU A 105 12.29 0.74 2.05
N THR A 106 13.00 1.85 2.32
CA THR A 106 13.19 2.34 3.68
C THR A 106 11.94 3.03 4.22
N LYS A 107 10.97 3.34 3.35
CA LYS A 107 9.67 3.92 3.69
C LYS A 107 8.65 2.85 4.05
N GLU A 108 7.55 3.27 4.68
CA GLU A 108 6.44 2.36 4.97
C GLU A 108 5.80 1.83 3.67
N TRP A 109 5.65 2.71 2.70
CA TRP A 109 5.08 2.42 1.38
C TRP A 109 6.10 2.70 0.28
N VAL A 110 6.24 1.76 -0.64
CA VAL A 110 7.04 1.93 -1.84
C VAL A 110 6.13 2.06 -3.03
N TRP A 111 6.43 3.03 -3.90
CA TRP A 111 5.68 3.23 -5.13
C TRP A 111 6.61 3.34 -6.33
N GLY A 112 6.01 3.04 -7.48
CA GLY A 112 6.60 3.19 -8.80
C GLY A 112 5.54 3.72 -9.77
N ALA A 113 5.98 4.14 -10.96
CA ALA A 113 5.08 4.73 -11.93
C ALA A 113 5.47 4.37 -13.37
N HIS A 114 4.47 4.35 -14.24
CA HIS A 114 4.62 4.48 -15.67
C HIS A 114 4.17 5.89 -16.03
N ASN A 115 5.08 6.71 -16.56
CA ASN A 115 4.84 8.12 -16.89
C ASN A 115 5.20 8.39 -18.35
N HIS A 116 4.69 9.48 -18.93
CA HIS A 116 4.77 9.82 -20.36
C HIS A 116 4.06 8.79 -21.23
N GLY A 117 2.93 8.29 -20.73
CA GLY A 117 2.03 7.41 -21.43
C GLY A 117 1.27 8.11 -22.55
N SER A 118 0.26 7.40 -23.05
CA SER A 118 -0.72 7.93 -24.00
C SER A 118 -2.09 7.37 -23.64
N VAL A 119 -3.15 7.85 -24.29
CA VAL A 119 -4.51 7.30 -24.11
C VAL A 119 -4.56 5.77 -24.28
N SER A 120 -3.72 5.21 -25.16
CA SER A 120 -3.63 3.76 -25.39
C SER A 120 -2.76 2.99 -24.38
N ASN A 121 -1.89 3.68 -23.65
CA ASN A 121 -1.00 3.14 -22.63
C ASN A 121 -0.85 4.19 -21.52
N PRO A 122 -1.87 4.32 -20.65
CA PRO A 122 -2.01 5.47 -19.77
C PRO A 122 -0.93 5.53 -18.70
N ASP A 123 -0.83 6.70 -18.08
CA ASP A 123 0.02 6.92 -16.92
C ASP A 123 -0.52 6.16 -15.72
N THR A 124 0.36 5.43 -15.03
CA THR A 124 -0.02 4.66 -13.85
C THR A 124 0.93 4.92 -12.68
N TRP A 125 0.35 4.87 -11.48
CA TRP A 125 1.06 4.92 -10.22
C TRP A 125 0.67 3.69 -9.42
N ILE A 126 1.64 2.90 -8.99
CA ILE A 126 1.43 1.67 -8.23
C ILE A 126 2.14 1.73 -6.90
N VAL A 127 1.51 1.22 -5.85
CA VAL A 127 2.02 1.30 -4.48
C VAL A 127 1.72 0.02 -3.71
N THR A 128 2.68 -0.40 -2.90
CA THR A 128 2.54 -1.49 -1.94
C THR A 128 3.30 -1.19 -0.66
N ARG A 129 3.12 -2.01 0.37
CA ARG A 129 3.94 -1.95 1.58
C ARG A 129 5.35 -2.38 1.24
N SER A 130 6.36 -1.63 1.70
CA SER A 130 7.75 -1.99 1.44
C SER A 130 8.12 -3.37 1.98
N GLU A 131 7.51 -3.80 3.10
CA GLU A 131 7.71 -5.13 3.68
C GLU A 131 7.14 -6.29 2.84
N TYR A 132 6.36 -6.02 1.79
CA TYR A 132 5.86 -7.06 0.87
C TYR A 132 6.84 -7.34 -0.27
N ILE A 133 7.91 -6.53 -0.39
CA ILE A 133 8.98 -6.76 -1.37
C ILE A 133 10.13 -7.49 -0.67
N ASP A 134 10.28 -8.78 -0.97
CA ASP A 134 11.26 -9.67 -0.31
C ASP A 134 12.73 -9.28 -0.54
N ALA A 135 13.04 -8.69 -1.70
CA ALA A 135 14.37 -8.25 -2.05
C ALA A 135 14.31 -6.94 -2.86
N ALA A 136 15.12 -5.97 -2.46
CA ALA A 136 15.29 -4.73 -3.21
C ALA A 136 15.77 -5.05 -4.63
N PRO A 137 15.07 -4.58 -5.67
CA PRO A 137 15.56 -4.70 -7.03
C PRO A 137 16.90 -3.96 -7.19
N ASP A 138 17.86 -4.59 -7.86
CA ASP A 138 19.17 -3.99 -8.16
C ASP A 138 19.09 -2.85 -9.21
N ASP A 139 17.96 -2.77 -9.92
CA ASP A 139 17.69 -1.81 -10.99
C ASP A 139 16.37 -1.08 -10.69
N GLU A 140 16.40 0.27 -10.74
CA GLU A 140 15.22 1.11 -10.53
C GLU A 140 14.07 0.76 -11.49
N SER A 141 14.37 0.33 -12.72
CA SER A 141 13.35 -0.06 -13.70
C SER A 141 12.58 -1.33 -13.33
N ALA A 142 13.10 -2.12 -12.37
CA ALA A 142 12.48 -3.36 -11.93
C ALA A 142 11.50 -3.17 -10.76
N TYR A 143 11.41 -1.97 -10.16
CA TYR A 143 10.51 -1.72 -9.03
C TYR A 143 9.04 -1.90 -9.40
N ASN A 144 8.61 -1.43 -10.58
CA ASN A 144 7.21 -1.60 -10.96
C ASN A 144 6.82 -3.09 -11.02
N LYS A 145 7.68 -3.89 -11.64
CA LYS A 145 7.51 -5.34 -11.71
C LYS A 145 7.55 -5.98 -10.32
N ALA A 146 8.45 -5.55 -9.44
CA ALA A 146 8.54 -6.07 -8.08
C ALA A 146 7.27 -5.80 -7.27
N ILE A 147 6.66 -4.61 -7.44
CA ILE A 147 5.37 -4.26 -6.84
C ILE A 147 4.26 -5.17 -7.40
N GLU A 148 4.19 -5.32 -8.73
CA GLU A 148 3.18 -6.17 -9.37
C GLU A 148 3.29 -7.65 -8.97
N ASP A 149 4.52 -8.16 -8.83
CA ASP A 149 4.82 -9.53 -8.42
C ASP A 149 4.37 -9.83 -6.98
N THR A 150 4.16 -8.81 -6.13
CA THR A 150 3.56 -9.00 -4.80
C THR A 150 2.10 -9.43 -4.89
N GLN A 151 1.40 -9.11 -5.98
CA GLN A 151 -0.06 -9.24 -6.13
C GLN A 151 -0.87 -8.64 -4.95
N CYS A 152 -0.27 -7.72 -4.19
CA CYS A 152 -0.84 -7.07 -3.00
C CYS A 152 -0.53 -5.57 -3.07
N TYR A 153 -1.20 -4.84 -3.96
CA TYR A 153 -0.89 -3.45 -4.28
C TYR A 153 -2.11 -2.67 -4.76
N VAL A 154 -1.99 -1.34 -4.77
CA VAL A 154 -2.99 -0.45 -5.38
C VAL A 154 -2.42 0.10 -6.67
N LYS A 155 -3.23 0.16 -7.72
CA LYS A 155 -2.93 0.79 -8.99
C LYS A 155 -3.87 1.95 -9.24
N TYR A 156 -3.30 3.12 -9.42
CA TYR A 156 -3.97 4.31 -9.91
C TYR A 156 -3.61 4.51 -11.39
N THR A 157 -4.61 4.74 -12.23
CA THR A 157 -4.45 5.11 -13.63
C THR A 157 -4.97 6.53 -13.79
N ALA A 158 -4.11 7.44 -14.24
CA ALA A 158 -4.48 8.85 -14.40
C ALA A 158 -5.38 9.07 -15.61
N ALA A 159 -6.16 10.16 -15.56
CA ALA A 159 -6.84 10.70 -16.72
C ALA A 159 -5.80 11.12 -17.79
N MET A 160 -6.08 10.85 -19.07
CA MET A 160 -5.15 11.12 -20.17
C MET A 160 -5.63 12.22 -21.12
N GLU A 161 -6.91 12.59 -21.05
CA GLU A 161 -7.51 13.69 -21.81
C GLU A 161 -8.46 14.54 -20.93
N PRO A 162 -8.79 15.77 -21.34
CA PRO A 162 -9.76 16.59 -20.61
C PRO A 162 -11.13 15.90 -20.51
N GLY A 163 -11.61 15.71 -19.28
CA GLY A 163 -12.89 15.06 -18.99
C GLY A 163 -12.83 13.54 -18.87
N ASP A 164 -11.66 12.92 -19.04
CA ASP A 164 -11.46 11.52 -18.66
C ASP A 164 -11.55 11.33 -17.14
N GLU A 165 -12.04 10.17 -16.72
CA GLU A 165 -12.01 9.75 -15.33
C GLU A 165 -10.72 8.98 -15.03
N TYR A 166 -10.22 9.12 -13.80
CA TYR A 166 -9.17 8.25 -13.28
C TYR A 166 -9.75 6.87 -12.91
N ASN A 167 -8.88 5.88 -12.75
CA ASN A 167 -9.26 4.55 -12.27
C ASN A 167 -8.38 4.10 -11.10
N VAL A 168 -8.98 3.45 -10.10
CA VAL A 168 -8.27 2.83 -8.97
C VAL A 168 -8.63 1.36 -8.90
N GLU A 169 -7.61 0.52 -9.04
CA GLU A 169 -7.70 -0.94 -8.93
C GLU A 169 -6.93 -1.39 -7.68
N VAL A 170 -7.49 -2.37 -6.98
CA VAL A 170 -6.90 -2.93 -5.77
C VAL A 170 -6.66 -4.41 -6.00
N PHE A 171 -5.39 -4.83 -5.94
CA PHE A 171 -4.97 -6.21 -6.13
C PHE A 171 -4.63 -6.82 -4.76
N THR A 172 -5.27 -7.93 -4.42
CA THR A 172 -5.11 -8.55 -3.10
C THR A 172 -4.83 -10.04 -3.10
N ASP A 173 -4.63 -10.64 -4.28
CA ASP A 173 -4.42 -12.09 -4.42
C ASP A 173 -3.13 -12.60 -3.75
N GLY A 174 -2.14 -11.74 -3.55
CA GLY A 174 -0.87 -12.06 -2.88
C GLY A 174 -0.70 -11.41 -1.51
N CYS A 175 -1.75 -10.79 -0.98
CA CYS A 175 -1.80 -10.47 0.45
C CYS A 175 -1.87 -11.78 1.25
#